data_AF-A0A2P6MST5-F1
#
_entry.id   AF-A0A2P6MST5-F1
#
_cell.length_a   1.000
_cell.length_b   1.000
_cell.length_c   1.000
_cell.angle_alpha   90.00
_cell.angle_beta   90.00
_cell.angle_gamma   90.00
#
_symmetry.space_group_name_H-M   'P 1'
#
loop_
_entity.id
_entity.type
_entity.pdbx_description
1 polymer ?
#
loop_
_entity_poly.entity_id
_entity_poly.type
_entity_poly.pdbx_seq_one_letter_code
_entity_poly.pdbx_strand_id
1 'polypeptide(L)'
;METNGLLSSHDVTRKILKMILFNSRGQNVTRSGARRMKKIRFGILRSTCQLWKNMVDAFTDVLSYRDLVIAVNHRCVESVRYIVSLPVELGNFNSYQKLCNVYKHMNDMTWDPLTRETFQALLAHPHLDPSAEDNWAILTAIEQSEPEIVRMLLDHPKMDVSKNNNEVIRKACKILPQQEAEKPEQTECILRMLLADPRIDPSAQNNEAVRMAIHATKKGTTTIRMLLADSRVDPSDNNNEPSEWPVNFFSRTQVDPSAGNHFAIRMASRGNQTGLVQLLLADPRVDPSVNDHEAIRLANTNVVTLLLAHPRVDLSEENNRLLLEVCREDRCDIVRFLLADPRVDPSANNNAAFRAACSTTSLSTARLLLADTRVDPTDSDNEAFRQAYRDTNGAIFRLLLEESRIDPSLDDNAAFRIACESADTHAVRLLLADPRVDPSAQNNEAIKIACRGGRTNILQLLLADPRIDPSAQNNEAIRIACHNTDADTVRRLLADPRVDPSAQNNKAIRFASQQGNIDIVRQLLADPRVDPSAENNEAIRTACQRGLVSVIQLLWRDPRINLSAEDREGIRGRLKHRTPRSFQF
;
A
#
# COMPACT_ATOMS: atom_id res chain seq x y z
N MET A 1 -37.92 2.32 63.72
CA MET A 1 -36.46 2.19 63.58
C MET A 1 -36.23 1.69 62.17
N GLU A 2 -36.20 2.61 61.21
CA GLU A 2 -35.52 2.39 59.94
C GLU A 2 -34.16 3.04 60.14
N THR A 3 -33.12 2.22 60.24
CA THR A 3 -31.75 2.70 60.41
C THR A 3 -30.97 2.23 59.21
N ASN A 4 -30.50 3.17 58.39
CA ASN A 4 -29.61 2.97 57.24
C ASN A 4 -28.21 2.49 57.67
N GLY A 5 -28.09 1.59 58.65
CA GLY A 5 -26.81 1.03 59.13
C GLY A 5 -25.84 2.03 59.79
N LEU A 6 -26.08 3.34 59.68
CA LEU A 6 -25.24 4.38 60.25
C LEU A 6 -25.64 4.68 61.70
N LEU A 7 -24.82 4.23 62.66
CA LEU A 7 -24.85 4.72 64.04
C LEU A 7 -24.27 6.13 64.07
N SER A 8 -25.13 7.15 64.01
CA SER A 8 -24.66 8.53 64.14
C SER A 8 -24.12 8.78 65.55
N SER A 9 -23.11 9.66 65.67
CA SER A 9 -22.60 10.12 66.98
C SER A 9 -23.73 10.65 67.87
N HIS A 10 -24.77 11.23 67.25
CA HIS A 10 -25.98 11.69 67.90
C HIS A 10 -26.82 10.54 68.48
N ASP A 11 -26.94 9.40 67.81
CA ASP A 11 -27.69 8.23 68.32
C ASP A 11 -27.00 7.55 69.49
N VAL A 12 -25.66 7.45 69.44
CA VAL A 12 -24.87 6.94 70.56
C VAL A 12 -24.95 7.89 71.75
N THR A 13 -24.77 9.19 71.52
CA THR A 13 -24.90 10.22 72.56
C THR A 13 -26.29 10.21 73.19
N ARG A 14 -27.35 10.06 72.38
CA ARG A 14 -28.74 9.94 72.83
C ARG A 14 -28.96 8.67 73.67
N LYS A 15 -28.35 7.54 73.31
CA LYS A 15 -28.45 6.29 74.08
C LYS A 15 -27.70 6.37 75.41
N ILE A 16 -26.51 6.96 75.42
CA ILE A 16 -25.71 7.22 76.63
C ILE A 16 -26.48 8.15 77.58
N LEU A 17 -27.03 9.26 77.07
CA LEU A 17 -27.86 10.17 77.85
C LEU A 17 -29.10 9.47 78.41
N LYS A 18 -29.77 8.62 77.62
CA LYS A 18 -30.91 7.81 78.09
C LYS A 18 -30.50 6.83 79.20
N MET A 19 -29.38 6.12 79.10
CA MET A 19 -28.92 5.23 80.18
C MET A 19 -28.60 6.00 81.47
N ILE A 20 -27.94 7.16 81.37
CA ILE A 20 -27.62 8.00 82.53
C ILE A 20 -28.89 8.58 83.18
N LEU A 21 -29.89 8.96 82.38
CA LEU A 21 -31.16 9.49 82.87
C LEU A 21 -32.07 8.40 83.46
N PHE A 22 -32.11 7.19 82.88
CA PHE A 22 -32.99 6.10 83.32
C PHE A 22 -32.49 5.33 84.55
N ASN A 23 -31.18 5.25 84.80
CA ASN A 23 -30.61 4.55 85.97
C ASN A 23 -30.90 5.22 87.33
N SER A 24 -31.83 6.17 87.43
CA SER A 24 -32.09 6.92 88.66
C SER A 24 -33.56 7.12 89.04
N ARG A 25 -34.49 6.32 88.49
CA ARG A 25 -35.91 6.35 88.91
C ARG A 25 -36.21 5.72 90.29
N GLY A 26 -35.22 5.55 91.17
CA GLY A 26 -35.40 4.75 92.39
C GLY A 26 -34.76 5.22 93.69
N GLN A 27 -34.24 6.44 93.84
CA GLN A 27 -33.69 6.87 95.15
C GLN A 27 -33.98 8.34 95.49
N ASN A 28 -34.65 8.56 96.62
CA ASN A 28 -34.86 9.86 97.28
C ASN A 28 -33.54 10.34 97.89
N VAL A 29 -32.97 11.45 97.38
CA VAL A 29 -31.66 11.95 97.83
C VAL A 29 -31.76 13.42 98.29
N THR A 30 -31.19 13.73 99.44
CA THR A 30 -31.12 15.07 100.04
C THR A 30 -30.28 16.07 99.21
N ARG A 31 -30.46 17.39 99.41
CA ARG A 31 -29.83 18.48 98.62
C ARG A 31 -28.29 18.39 98.51
N SER A 32 -27.58 17.86 99.51
CA SER A 32 -26.13 17.64 99.46
C SER A 32 -25.75 16.43 98.59
N GLY A 33 -26.55 15.36 98.65
CA GLY A 33 -26.43 14.20 97.77
C GLY A 33 -26.74 14.55 96.31
N ALA A 34 -27.67 15.48 96.04
CA ALA A 34 -27.98 15.93 94.67
C ALA A 34 -26.80 16.63 93.96
N ARG A 35 -26.00 17.46 94.67
CA ARG A 35 -24.78 18.08 94.11
C ARG A 35 -23.68 17.05 93.85
N ARG A 36 -23.46 16.12 94.78
CA ARG A 36 -22.50 15.01 94.62
C ARG A 36 -22.89 14.11 93.45
N MET A 37 -24.18 13.82 93.32
CA MET A 37 -24.74 13.01 92.25
C MET A 37 -24.68 13.71 90.89
N LYS A 38 -24.85 15.04 90.81
CA LYS A 38 -24.59 15.81 89.57
C LYS A 38 -23.11 15.75 89.16
N LYS A 39 -22.15 15.89 90.08
CA LYS A 39 -20.72 15.74 89.78
C LYS A 39 -20.37 14.33 89.29
N ILE A 40 -20.94 13.30 89.93
CA ILE A 40 -20.77 11.90 89.51
C ILE A 40 -21.39 11.69 88.11
N ARG A 41 -22.58 12.23 87.83
CA ARG A 41 -23.22 12.15 86.51
C ARG A 41 -22.43 12.85 85.41
N PHE A 42 -21.91 14.05 85.69
CA PHE A 42 -21.02 14.75 84.74
C PHE A 42 -19.69 14.03 84.56
N GLY A 43 -19.16 13.41 85.62
CA GLY A 43 -17.98 12.55 85.55
C GLY A 43 -18.23 11.33 84.66
N ILE A 44 -19.35 10.63 84.86
CA ILE A 44 -19.75 9.48 84.02
C ILE A 44 -19.94 9.92 82.57
N LEU A 45 -20.69 11.00 82.31
CA LEU A 45 -20.90 11.51 80.95
C LEU A 45 -19.57 11.86 80.27
N ARG A 46 -18.69 12.59 80.96
CA ARG A 46 -17.38 12.97 80.43
C ARG A 46 -16.52 11.73 80.17
N SER A 47 -16.50 10.76 81.09
CA SER A 47 -15.76 9.52 80.92
C SER A 47 -16.33 8.65 79.79
N THR A 48 -17.65 8.57 79.62
CA THR A 48 -18.27 7.82 78.52
C THR A 48 -18.05 8.50 77.17
N CYS A 49 -18.14 9.83 77.10
CA CYS A 49 -17.78 10.59 75.90
C CYS A 49 -16.29 10.47 75.58
N GLN A 50 -15.41 10.46 76.58
CA GLN A 50 -13.98 10.22 76.40
C GLN A 50 -13.71 8.77 75.94
N LEU A 51 -14.40 7.79 76.51
CA LEU A 51 -14.29 6.38 76.11
C LEU A 51 -14.76 6.20 74.67
N TRP A 52 -15.85 6.87 74.29
CA TRP A 52 -16.37 6.83 72.93
C TRP A 52 -15.45 7.56 71.95
N LYS A 53 -14.94 8.73 72.32
CA LYS A 53 -13.89 9.41 71.55
C LYS A 53 -12.67 8.50 71.39
N ASN A 54 -12.17 7.89 72.47
CA ASN A 54 -11.03 6.98 72.42
C ASN A 54 -11.33 5.73 71.57
N MET A 55 -12.55 5.21 71.59
CA MET A 55 -12.95 4.11 70.70
C MET A 55 -12.96 4.54 69.24
N VAL A 56 -13.54 5.71 68.93
CA VAL A 56 -13.57 6.25 67.57
C VAL A 56 -12.17 6.59 67.08
N ASP A 57 -11.35 7.23 67.91
CA ASP A 57 -9.94 7.53 67.64
C ASP A 57 -9.14 6.22 67.41
N ALA A 58 -9.37 5.18 68.22
CA ALA A 58 -8.77 3.87 68.02
C ALA A 58 -9.26 3.18 66.73
N PHE A 59 -10.52 3.40 66.32
CA PHE A 59 -11.02 2.89 65.03
C PHE A 59 -10.46 3.69 63.86
N THR A 60 -10.20 5.00 64.00
CA THR A 60 -9.58 5.79 62.93
C THR A 60 -8.16 5.36 62.64
N ASP A 61 -7.41 4.89 63.65
CA ASP A 61 -6.07 4.32 63.46
C ASP A 61 -6.08 2.97 62.71
N VAL A 62 -7.25 2.32 62.62
CA VAL A 62 -7.45 1.02 61.93
C VAL A 62 -7.97 1.21 60.51
N LEU A 63 -8.47 2.41 60.17
CA LEU A 63 -8.96 2.70 58.82
C LEU A 63 -7.82 2.59 57.81
N SER A 64 -8.07 1.79 56.79
CA SER A 64 -7.10 1.48 55.75
C SER A 64 -7.61 1.88 54.38
N TYR A 65 -6.73 1.80 53.38
CA TYR A 65 -7.11 1.95 51.99
C TYR A 65 -8.28 1.04 51.56
N ARG A 66 -8.43 -0.16 52.14
CA ARG A 66 -9.55 -1.06 51.81
C ARG A 66 -10.90 -0.47 52.20
N ASP A 67 -10.95 0.30 53.28
CA ASP A 67 -12.18 0.93 53.76
C ASP A 67 -12.59 2.09 52.85
N LEU A 68 -11.62 2.80 52.28
CA LEU A 68 -11.85 3.77 51.21
C LEU A 68 -12.46 3.10 49.96
N VAL A 69 -11.90 1.97 49.51
CA VAL A 69 -12.43 1.18 48.37
C VAL A 69 -13.89 0.77 48.62
N ILE A 70 -14.20 0.27 49.81
CA ILE A 70 -15.55 -0.17 50.19
C ILE A 70 -16.50 1.03 50.22
N ALA A 71 -16.09 2.16 50.83
CA ALA A 71 -16.89 3.37 50.88
C ALA A 71 -17.22 3.91 49.48
N VAL A 72 -16.25 3.87 48.57
CA VAL A 72 -16.44 4.26 47.17
C VAL A 72 -17.37 3.28 46.44
N ASN A 73 -17.15 1.97 46.58
CA ASN A 73 -18.00 0.95 45.95
C ASN A 73 -19.47 1.04 46.39
N HIS A 74 -19.72 1.46 47.64
CA HIS A 74 -21.06 1.67 48.16
C HIS A 74 -21.58 3.10 47.99
N ARG A 75 -20.85 3.99 47.28
CA ARG A 75 -21.23 5.39 47.02
C ARG A 75 -21.51 6.21 48.29
N CYS A 76 -20.78 5.93 49.37
CA CYS A 76 -20.93 6.60 50.65
C CYS A 76 -20.10 7.90 50.70
N VAL A 77 -20.61 8.98 50.10
CA VAL A 77 -19.91 10.29 49.94
C VAL A 77 -19.28 10.80 51.24
N GLU A 78 -20.04 10.84 52.34
CA GLU A 78 -19.54 11.36 53.62
C GLU A 78 -18.44 10.48 54.22
N SER A 79 -18.54 9.16 54.04
CA SER A 79 -17.49 8.23 54.44
C SER A 79 -16.22 8.43 53.62
N VAL A 80 -16.35 8.67 52.31
CA VAL A 80 -15.22 9.01 51.44
C VAL A 80 -14.56 10.32 51.87
N ARG A 81 -15.34 11.40 52.06
CA ARG A 81 -14.81 12.70 52.55
C ARG A 81 -14.06 12.57 53.87
N TYR A 82 -14.63 11.82 54.81
CA TYR A 82 -14.01 11.59 56.11
C TYR A 82 -12.69 10.81 55.98
N ILE A 83 -12.69 9.69 55.27
CA ILE A 83 -11.50 8.85 55.09
C ILE A 83 -10.40 9.60 54.33
N VAL A 84 -10.78 10.38 53.31
CA VAL A 84 -9.86 11.21 52.51
C VAL A 84 -9.23 12.34 53.33
N SER A 85 -9.92 12.85 54.36
CA SER A 85 -9.39 13.89 55.25
C SER A 85 -8.36 13.38 56.27
N LEU A 86 -8.27 12.06 56.45
CA LEU A 86 -7.30 11.42 57.34
C LEU A 86 -5.96 11.21 56.61
N PRO A 87 -4.82 11.18 57.33
CA PRO A 87 -3.51 10.89 56.77
C PRO A 87 -3.33 9.40 56.47
N VAL A 88 -4.27 8.82 55.69
CA VAL A 88 -4.20 7.43 55.26
C VAL A 88 -3.09 7.31 54.22
N GLU A 89 -1.99 6.66 54.57
CA GLU A 89 -0.89 6.40 53.64
C GLU A 89 -1.35 5.42 52.55
N LEU A 90 -1.41 5.91 51.31
CA LEU A 90 -1.56 5.08 50.12
C LEU A 90 -0.22 4.38 49.86
N GLY A 91 0.04 3.25 50.53
CA GLY A 91 1.34 2.58 50.54
C GLY A 91 2.01 2.39 49.17
N ASN A 92 3.34 2.44 49.17
CA ASN A 92 4.25 2.52 48.02
C ASN A 92 3.89 1.64 46.80
N PHE A 93 3.92 2.29 45.63
CA PHE A 93 3.85 1.81 44.24
C PHE A 93 2.61 1.02 43.78
N ASN A 94 1.92 0.27 44.65
CA ASN A 94 0.79 -0.58 44.25
C ASN A 94 -0.59 -0.03 44.64
N SER A 95 -0.65 1.06 45.41
CA SER A 95 -1.91 1.64 45.91
C SER A 95 -2.52 2.67 44.94
N TYR A 96 -1.68 3.37 44.17
CA TYR A 96 -2.11 4.23 43.07
C TYR A 96 -2.90 3.43 42.02
N GLN A 97 -2.33 2.29 41.59
CA GLN A 97 -2.95 1.35 40.67
C GLN A 97 -4.27 0.76 41.22
N LYS A 98 -4.35 0.54 42.54
CA LYS A 98 -5.60 0.10 43.19
C LYS A 98 -6.65 1.21 43.24
N LEU A 99 -6.25 2.48 43.40
CA LEU A 99 -7.16 3.63 43.29
C LEU A 99 -7.65 3.81 41.86
N CYS A 100 -6.76 3.63 40.89
CA CYS A 100 -7.15 3.54 39.48
C CYS A 100 -8.10 2.36 39.23
N ASN A 101 -7.98 1.23 39.95
CA ASN A 101 -8.97 0.15 39.87
C ASN A 101 -10.32 0.52 40.50
N VAL A 102 -10.33 1.27 41.60
CA VAL A 102 -11.57 1.82 42.17
C VAL A 102 -12.21 2.81 41.21
N TYR A 103 -11.39 3.66 40.59
CA TYR A 103 -11.80 4.56 39.52
C TYR A 103 -12.39 3.78 38.33
N LYS A 104 -11.75 2.69 37.90
CA LYS A 104 -12.23 1.80 36.83
C LYS A 104 -13.58 1.16 37.19
N HIS A 105 -13.71 0.67 38.42
CA HIS A 105 -14.98 0.12 38.92
C HIS A 105 -16.08 1.17 39.06
N MET A 106 -15.76 2.41 39.46
CA MET A 106 -16.71 3.52 39.44
C MET A 106 -17.13 3.87 38.00
N ASN A 107 -16.21 3.74 37.04
CA ASN A 107 -16.49 4.02 35.64
C ASN A 107 -17.37 2.96 34.96
N ASP A 108 -17.41 1.73 35.49
CA ASP A 108 -18.37 0.70 35.10
C ASP A 108 -19.79 0.97 35.65
N MET A 109 -19.96 1.98 36.52
CA MET A 109 -21.25 2.35 37.11
C MET A 109 -21.96 3.45 36.31
N THR A 110 -23.29 3.53 36.44
CA THR A 110 -24.07 4.66 35.92
C THR A 110 -23.71 5.96 36.65
N TRP A 111 -23.30 6.99 35.90
CA TRP A 111 -22.89 8.32 36.41
C TRP A 111 -24.08 9.16 36.90
N ASP A 112 -24.68 8.74 38.01
CA ASP A 112 -25.69 9.51 38.74
C ASP A 112 -25.05 10.62 39.60
N PRO A 113 -25.83 11.62 40.08
CA PRO A 113 -25.30 12.71 40.91
C PRO A 113 -24.50 12.24 42.13
N LEU A 114 -24.86 11.08 42.70
CA LEU A 114 -24.20 10.49 43.85
C LEU A 114 -22.80 9.96 43.50
N THR A 115 -22.64 9.30 42.34
CA THR A 115 -21.33 8.85 41.83
C THR A 115 -20.43 10.05 41.55
N ARG A 116 -20.99 11.16 41.03
CA ARG A 116 -20.26 12.42 40.84
C ARG A 116 -19.74 13.04 42.14
N GLU A 117 -20.58 13.13 43.17
CA GLU A 117 -20.16 13.66 44.47
C GLU A 117 -19.10 12.77 45.15
N THR A 118 -19.25 11.45 45.01
CA THR A 118 -18.29 10.47 45.50
C THR A 118 -16.94 10.65 44.80
N PHE A 119 -16.96 10.86 43.49
CA PHE A 119 -15.78 11.11 42.69
C PHE A 119 -15.07 12.43 43.07
N GLN A 120 -15.84 13.51 43.24
CA GLN A 120 -15.29 14.79 43.70
C GLN A 120 -14.63 14.67 45.07
N ALA A 121 -15.24 13.93 45.99
CA ALA A 121 -14.68 13.66 47.30
C ALA A 121 -13.38 12.86 47.22
N LEU A 122 -13.27 11.91 46.28
CA LEU A 122 -12.06 11.12 46.06
C LEU A 122 -10.90 11.97 45.51
N LEU A 123 -11.18 12.91 44.60
CA LEU A 123 -10.17 13.81 44.03
C LEU A 123 -9.49 14.70 45.07
N ALA A 124 -10.14 14.98 46.20
CA ALA A 124 -9.57 15.77 47.30
C ALA A 124 -8.42 15.06 48.04
N HIS A 125 -8.09 13.82 47.69
CA HIS A 125 -7.07 13.03 48.40
C HIS A 125 -5.66 13.60 48.21
N PRO A 126 -4.91 13.91 49.30
CA PRO A 126 -3.65 14.65 49.23
C PRO A 126 -2.53 13.94 48.46
N HIS A 127 -2.59 12.60 48.38
CA HIS A 127 -1.64 11.78 47.63
C HIS A 127 -2.13 11.31 46.24
N LEU A 128 -3.32 11.72 45.82
CA LEU A 128 -3.80 11.40 44.47
C LEU A 128 -3.18 12.37 43.46
N ASP A 129 -2.63 11.82 42.39
CA ASP A 129 -2.14 12.55 41.21
C ASP A 129 -2.91 12.06 39.98
N PRO A 130 -3.88 12.83 39.46
CA PRO A 130 -4.62 12.46 38.26
C PRO A 130 -3.77 12.32 36.98
N SER A 131 -2.53 12.84 36.98
CA SER A 131 -1.62 12.82 35.83
C SER A 131 -0.66 11.62 35.79
N ALA A 132 -0.67 10.76 36.81
CA ALA A 132 0.14 9.56 36.83
C ALA A 132 -0.39 8.48 35.86
N GLU A 133 0.45 7.48 35.55
CA GLU A 133 0.20 6.48 34.50
C GLU A 133 -0.23 7.12 33.15
N ASP A 134 0.56 8.08 32.66
CA ASP A 134 0.36 8.72 31.35
C ASP A 134 -1.04 9.33 31.14
N ASN A 135 -1.54 10.05 32.15
CA ASN A 135 -2.85 10.72 32.12
C ASN A 135 -4.03 9.74 31.90
N TRP A 136 -3.90 8.49 32.35
CA TRP A 136 -4.93 7.46 32.21
C TRP A 136 -6.34 7.91 32.67
N ALA A 137 -6.44 8.66 33.76
CA ALA A 137 -7.73 9.07 34.34
C ALA A 137 -8.58 9.91 33.37
N ILE A 138 -7.98 10.95 32.78
CA ILE A 138 -8.67 11.81 31.82
C ILE A 138 -8.93 11.07 30.50
N LEU A 139 -7.99 10.21 30.06
CA LEU A 139 -8.16 9.41 28.85
C LEU A 139 -9.31 8.42 28.98
N THR A 140 -9.46 7.79 30.13
CA THR A 140 -10.58 6.87 30.39
C THR A 140 -11.90 7.63 30.44
N ALA A 141 -11.94 8.84 30.99
CA ALA A 141 -13.13 9.69 30.94
C ALA A 141 -13.51 10.09 29.49
N ILE A 142 -12.50 10.35 28.65
CA ILE A 142 -12.68 10.59 27.22
C ILE A 142 -13.20 9.33 26.51
N GLU A 143 -12.66 8.14 26.81
CA GLU A 143 -13.11 6.85 26.27
C GLU A 143 -14.56 6.51 26.62
N GLN A 144 -15.10 7.01 27.73
CA GLN A 144 -16.53 6.82 28.05
C GLN A 144 -17.42 7.95 27.52
N SER A 145 -16.83 8.99 26.92
CA SER A 145 -17.51 10.21 26.46
C SER A 145 -18.25 10.94 27.58
N GLU A 146 -17.59 11.15 28.73
CA GLU A 146 -18.18 11.80 29.92
C GLU A 146 -17.62 13.23 30.14
N PRO A 147 -18.29 14.28 29.64
CA PRO A 147 -17.73 15.64 29.61
C PRO A 147 -17.55 16.24 31.00
N GLU A 148 -18.43 15.92 31.94
CA GLU A 148 -18.44 16.50 33.27
C GLU A 148 -17.21 16.06 34.09
N ILE A 149 -16.80 14.80 33.93
CA ILE A 149 -15.60 14.23 34.58
C ILE A 149 -14.36 14.86 33.98
N VAL A 150 -14.30 14.95 32.64
CA VAL A 150 -13.19 15.62 31.96
C VAL A 150 -13.04 17.05 32.50
N ARG A 151 -14.14 17.78 32.70
CA ARG A 151 -14.11 19.14 33.27
C ARG A 151 -13.55 19.16 34.69
N MET A 152 -14.03 18.27 35.55
CA MET A 152 -13.53 18.16 36.93
C MET A 152 -12.04 17.81 37.00
N LEU A 153 -11.55 16.99 36.08
CA LEU A 153 -10.13 16.64 35.98
C LEU A 153 -9.29 17.79 35.44
N LEU A 154 -9.78 18.53 34.44
CA LEU A 154 -9.11 19.72 33.91
C LEU A 154 -8.98 20.81 34.99
N ASP A 155 -10.00 21.02 35.82
CA ASP A 155 -9.99 21.98 36.92
C ASP A 155 -9.07 21.57 38.09
N HIS A 156 -8.57 20.32 38.11
CA HIS A 156 -7.78 19.81 39.22
C HIS A 156 -6.32 20.36 39.20
N PRO A 157 -5.82 20.91 40.32
CA PRO A 157 -4.55 21.65 40.35
C PRO A 157 -3.30 20.80 40.06
N LYS A 158 -3.37 19.48 40.30
CA LYS A 158 -2.27 18.54 39.98
C LYS A 158 -2.34 17.94 38.58
N MET A 159 -3.39 18.22 37.81
CA MET A 159 -3.54 17.64 36.48
C MET A 159 -2.57 18.32 35.51
N ASP A 160 -1.67 17.54 34.92
CA ASP A 160 -0.77 17.98 33.86
C ASP A 160 -1.16 17.36 32.51
N VAL A 161 -2.02 18.08 31.79
CA VAL A 161 -2.47 17.72 30.45
C VAL A 161 -1.41 17.90 29.36
N SER A 162 -0.32 18.64 29.66
CA SER A 162 0.76 18.92 28.71
C SER A 162 1.84 17.83 28.69
N LYS A 163 1.82 16.93 29.69
CA LYS A 163 2.75 15.81 29.86
C LYS A 163 2.86 14.93 28.61
N ASN A 164 4.05 14.35 28.41
CA ASN A 164 4.39 13.48 27.27
C ASN A 164 4.07 14.14 25.90
N ASN A 165 4.43 15.43 25.77
CA ASN A 165 4.17 16.25 24.59
C ASN A 165 2.68 16.24 24.22
N ASN A 166 1.83 16.71 25.16
CA ASN A 166 0.39 16.81 24.97
C ASN A 166 -0.25 15.47 24.56
N GLU A 167 0.10 14.38 25.23
CA GLU A 167 -0.45 13.04 24.93
C GLU A 167 -1.98 12.98 25.05
N VAL A 168 -2.56 13.78 25.97
CA VAL A 168 -4.00 13.83 26.20
C VAL A 168 -4.75 14.20 24.93
N ILE A 169 -4.40 15.33 24.29
CA ILE A 169 -5.10 15.77 23.07
C ILE A 169 -4.85 14.80 21.90
N ARG A 170 -3.64 14.24 21.79
CA ARG A 170 -3.30 13.27 20.75
C ARG A 170 -4.16 12.00 20.84
N LYS A 171 -4.21 11.38 22.01
CA LYS A 171 -5.06 10.20 22.25
C LYS A 171 -6.55 10.54 22.18
N ALA A 172 -6.97 11.70 22.68
CA ALA A 172 -8.35 12.17 22.54
C ALA A 172 -8.76 12.22 21.06
N CYS A 173 -7.91 12.77 20.19
CA CYS A 173 -8.13 12.84 18.76
C CYS A 173 -8.13 11.46 18.07
N LYS A 174 -7.59 10.41 18.70
CA LYS A 174 -7.73 9.02 18.22
C LYS A 174 -9.08 8.40 18.62
N ILE A 175 -9.57 8.71 19.82
CA ILE A 175 -10.73 8.07 20.45
C ILE A 175 -12.03 8.75 20.00
N LEU A 176 -12.10 10.08 20.14
CA LEU A 176 -13.28 10.89 19.92
C LEU A 176 -13.93 10.70 18.54
N PRO A 177 -13.18 10.64 17.42
CA PRO A 177 -13.81 10.44 16.11
C PRO A 177 -14.46 9.07 15.91
N GLN A 178 -14.07 8.06 16.69
CA GLN A 178 -14.69 6.73 16.64
C GLN A 178 -16.05 6.72 17.35
N GLN A 179 -16.27 7.66 18.27
CA GLN A 179 -17.46 7.77 19.10
C GLN A 179 -18.47 8.80 18.59
N GLU A 180 -18.04 9.67 17.65
CA GLU A 180 -18.86 10.75 17.08
C GLU A 180 -20.20 10.24 16.50
N ALA A 181 -20.24 9.01 15.99
CA ALA A 181 -21.47 8.42 15.43
C ALA A 181 -22.52 8.06 16.50
N GLU A 182 -22.09 7.74 17.72
CA GLU A 182 -22.98 7.32 18.81
C GLU A 182 -23.29 8.48 19.78
N LYS A 183 -22.31 9.36 20.02
CA LYS A 183 -22.37 10.41 21.06
C LYS A 183 -21.81 11.76 20.56
N PRO A 184 -22.37 12.37 19.50
CA PRO A 184 -21.80 13.55 18.84
C PRO A 184 -21.68 14.77 19.76
N GLU A 185 -22.70 15.04 20.57
CA GLU A 185 -22.72 16.20 21.48
C GLU A 185 -21.65 16.09 22.57
N GLN A 186 -21.47 14.90 23.14
CA GLN A 186 -20.46 14.64 24.16
C GLN A 186 -19.06 14.76 23.57
N THR A 187 -18.83 14.19 22.38
CA THR A 187 -17.57 14.27 21.66
C THR A 187 -17.19 15.73 21.37
N GLU A 188 -18.12 16.54 20.85
CA GLU A 188 -17.89 17.97 20.60
C GLU A 188 -17.61 18.73 21.91
N CYS A 189 -18.37 18.45 22.98
CA CYS A 189 -18.20 19.12 24.27
C CYS A 189 -16.82 18.85 24.87
N ILE A 190 -16.40 17.59 24.90
CA ILE A 190 -15.08 17.17 25.41
C ILE A 190 -13.96 17.84 24.61
N LEU A 191 -14.02 17.79 23.28
CA LEU A 191 -12.97 18.39 22.45
C LEU A 191 -12.92 19.91 22.61
N ARG A 192 -14.07 20.59 22.72
CA ARG A 192 -14.14 22.04 22.94
C ARG A 192 -13.48 22.41 24.27
N MET A 193 -13.73 21.64 25.32
CA MET A 193 -13.09 21.84 26.62
C MET A 193 -11.57 21.64 26.57
N LEU A 194 -11.11 20.58 25.89
CA LEU A 194 -9.68 20.32 25.76
C LEU A 194 -8.97 21.43 24.98
N LEU A 195 -9.54 21.88 23.85
CA LEU A 195 -8.94 22.95 23.05
C LEU A 195 -8.98 24.32 23.76
N ALA A 196 -9.96 24.55 24.63
CA ALA A 196 -10.04 25.77 25.44
C ALA A 196 -9.02 25.82 26.59
N ASP A 197 -8.44 24.69 27.00
CA ASP A 197 -7.42 24.67 28.05
C ASP A 197 -6.09 25.22 27.53
N PRO A 198 -5.54 26.30 28.12
CA PRO A 198 -4.31 26.92 27.65
C PRO A 198 -3.07 26.03 27.80
N ARG A 199 -3.12 24.98 28.63
CA ARG A 199 -2.02 24.02 28.80
C ARG A 199 -1.98 23.00 27.66
N ILE A 200 -3.07 22.86 26.91
CA ILE A 200 -3.14 21.95 25.76
C ILE A 200 -2.65 22.68 24.52
N ASP A 201 -1.61 22.13 23.91
CA ASP A 201 -1.11 22.53 22.60
C ASP A 201 -1.53 21.49 21.55
N PRO A 202 -2.52 21.81 20.68
CA PRO A 202 -2.96 20.91 19.62
C PRO A 202 -1.95 20.76 18.48
N SER A 203 -0.96 21.67 18.38
CA SER A 203 0.10 21.64 17.37
C SER A 203 1.31 20.78 17.75
N ALA A 204 1.33 20.30 19.00
CA ALA A 204 2.41 19.49 19.54
C ALA A 204 2.76 18.28 18.67
N GLN A 205 4.05 17.94 18.64
CA GLN A 205 4.61 16.90 17.76
C GLN A 205 4.21 17.06 16.30
N ASN A 206 4.29 18.30 15.78
CA ASN A 206 4.06 18.58 14.37
C ASN A 206 2.66 18.09 13.96
N ASN A 207 1.66 18.65 14.64
CA ASN A 207 0.23 18.41 14.44
C ASN A 207 -0.17 16.91 14.53
N GLU A 208 0.48 16.12 15.38
CA GLU A 208 0.18 14.68 15.52
C GLU A 208 -1.29 14.43 15.89
N ALA A 209 -1.89 15.30 16.71
CA ALA A 209 -3.31 15.23 17.04
C ALA A 209 -4.22 15.24 15.79
N VAL A 210 -3.90 16.10 14.81
CA VAL A 210 -4.61 16.16 13.52
C VAL A 210 -4.42 14.86 12.74
N ARG A 211 -3.18 14.34 12.68
CA ARG A 211 -2.88 13.08 11.98
C ARG A 211 -3.62 11.89 12.58
N MET A 212 -3.69 11.82 13.90
CA MET A 212 -4.45 10.78 14.61
C MET A 212 -5.95 10.91 14.37
N ALA A 213 -6.49 12.12 14.35
CA ALA A 213 -7.90 12.36 14.01
C ALA A 213 -8.24 11.84 12.62
N ILE A 214 -7.43 12.19 11.61
CA ILE A 214 -7.63 11.78 10.21
C ILE A 214 -7.57 10.26 10.04
N HIS A 215 -6.68 9.59 10.77
CA HIS A 215 -6.59 8.12 10.72
C HIS A 215 -7.76 7.42 11.43
N ALA A 216 -8.24 8.00 12.54
CA ALA A 216 -9.34 7.43 13.32
C ALA A 216 -10.70 7.59 12.63
N THR A 217 -10.87 8.60 11.80
CA THR A 217 -12.15 8.88 11.14
C THR A 217 -12.47 7.87 10.05
N LYS A 218 -13.56 7.10 10.22
CA LYS A 218 -14.26 6.42 9.10
C LYS A 218 -15.52 7.18 8.65
N LYS A 219 -16.13 8.00 9.51
CA LYS A 219 -17.42 8.68 9.28
C LYS A 219 -17.62 10.04 9.97
N GLY A 220 -16.72 10.48 10.86
CA GLY A 220 -16.83 11.74 11.60
C GLY A 220 -15.89 12.83 11.06
N THR A 221 -16.35 14.08 10.98
CA THR A 221 -15.51 15.22 10.56
C THR A 221 -15.50 16.35 11.58
N THR A 222 -16.25 16.23 12.68
CA THR A 222 -16.38 17.30 13.67
C THR A 222 -15.08 17.53 14.42
N THR A 223 -14.40 16.45 14.82
CA THR A 223 -13.10 16.55 15.50
C THR A 223 -12.10 17.33 14.64
N ILE A 224 -12.00 16.99 13.35
CA ILE A 224 -11.07 17.63 12.42
C ILE A 224 -11.48 19.09 12.18
N ARG A 225 -12.78 19.36 11.98
CA ARG A 225 -13.31 20.72 11.82
C ARG A 225 -12.94 21.62 13.00
N MET A 226 -13.04 21.11 14.22
CA MET A 226 -12.69 21.87 15.43
C MET A 226 -11.19 22.10 15.57
N LEU A 227 -10.37 21.10 15.23
CA LEU A 227 -8.91 21.26 15.21
C LEU A 227 -8.47 22.29 14.17
N LEU A 228 -9.03 22.25 12.95
CA LEU A 228 -8.73 23.22 11.90
C LEU A 228 -9.19 24.64 12.24
N ALA A 229 -10.27 24.77 13.03
CA ALA A 229 -10.74 26.07 13.50
C ALA A 229 -9.83 26.70 14.59
N ASP A 230 -8.94 25.91 15.21
CA ASP A 230 -7.97 26.42 16.18
C ASP A 230 -6.82 27.12 15.45
N SER A 231 -6.58 28.40 15.77
CA SER A 231 -5.56 29.20 15.10
C SER A 231 -4.13 28.72 15.37
N ARG A 232 -3.92 27.89 16.41
CA ARG A 232 -2.61 27.31 16.73
C ARG A 232 -2.26 26.13 15.81
N VAL A 233 -3.26 25.52 15.17
CA VAL A 233 -3.07 24.40 14.26
C VAL A 233 -2.84 24.93 12.85
N ASP A 234 -1.66 24.65 12.31
CA ASP A 234 -1.37 24.85 10.89
C ASP A 234 -1.53 23.52 10.14
N PRO A 235 -2.55 23.36 9.27
CA PRO A 235 -2.74 22.13 8.53
C PRO A 235 -1.62 21.83 7.50
N SER A 236 -0.78 22.81 7.17
CA SER A 236 0.35 22.68 6.23
C SER A 236 1.64 22.17 6.89
N ASP A 237 1.79 22.36 8.20
CA ASP A 237 3.02 22.05 8.95
C ASP A 237 2.99 20.60 9.47
N ASN A 238 2.88 19.62 8.57
CA ASN A 238 2.76 18.19 8.89
C ASN A 238 4.01 17.41 8.45
N ASN A 239 5.18 18.02 8.69
CA ASN A 239 6.49 17.66 8.15
C ASN A 239 7.18 16.37 8.59
N ASN A 240 6.53 15.36 9.17
CA ASN A 240 7.21 14.07 9.40
C ASN A 240 6.25 12.89 9.63
N GLU A 241 6.35 11.84 8.81
CA GLU A 241 5.84 10.52 9.16
C GLU A 241 6.50 10.05 10.48
N PRO A 242 5.76 9.50 11.45
CA PRO A 242 6.39 8.95 12.65
C PRO A 242 7.30 7.78 12.23
N SER A 243 8.57 7.85 12.60
CA SER A 243 9.59 6.80 12.42
C SER A 243 9.25 5.45 13.05
N GLU A 244 8.12 5.34 13.76
CA GLU A 244 7.67 4.16 14.49
C GLU A 244 6.59 3.33 13.76
N TRP A 245 6.13 3.76 12.58
CA TRP A 245 5.19 2.96 11.79
C TRP A 245 5.95 1.96 10.92
N PRO A 246 5.46 0.71 10.76
CA PRO A 246 6.23 -0.37 10.15
C PRO A 246 6.66 0.01 8.73
N VAL A 247 7.97 0.25 8.62
CA VAL A 247 8.73 0.78 7.48
C VAL A 247 8.76 -0.18 6.26
N ASN A 248 7.85 -1.15 6.19
CA ASN A 248 7.89 -2.21 5.18
C ASN A 248 7.07 -1.95 3.92
N PHE A 249 6.74 -0.69 3.60
CA PHE A 249 5.97 -0.37 2.39
C PHE A 249 6.49 0.76 1.51
N PHE A 250 7.60 1.42 1.86
CA PHE A 250 8.08 2.58 1.09
C PHE A 250 9.33 2.26 0.27
N SER A 251 9.17 2.25 -1.05
CA SER A 251 10.27 2.41 -2.00
C SER A 251 10.84 3.83 -1.85
N ARG A 252 12.13 3.89 -1.54
CA ARG A 252 12.97 5.09 -1.44
C ARG A 252 12.72 6.08 -2.57
N THR A 253 12.14 7.23 -2.25
CA THR A 253 12.53 8.52 -2.83
C THR A 253 12.57 9.52 -1.68
N GLN A 254 13.66 10.29 -1.60
CA GLN A 254 13.88 11.30 -0.57
C GLN A 254 12.80 12.37 -0.71
N VAL A 255 11.81 12.36 0.19
CA VAL A 255 10.88 13.48 0.34
C VAL A 255 11.60 14.58 1.09
N ASP A 256 11.69 15.77 0.49
CA ASP A 256 12.28 16.96 1.09
C ASP A 256 11.49 17.34 2.36
N PRO A 257 12.12 17.34 3.55
CA PRO A 257 11.46 17.70 4.81
C PRO A 257 11.02 19.18 4.88
N SER A 258 11.44 20.03 3.94
CA SER A 258 11.16 21.47 3.92
C SER A 258 9.95 21.88 3.06
N ALA A 259 9.41 20.95 2.26
CA ALA A 259 8.16 21.17 1.52
C ALA A 259 6.98 20.87 2.47
N GLY A 260 6.18 21.88 2.80
CA GLY A 260 5.03 21.77 3.69
C GLY A 260 4.15 20.58 3.30
N ASN A 261 4.22 19.50 4.08
CA ASN A 261 3.56 18.26 3.72
C ASN A 261 2.09 18.33 4.14
N HIS A 262 1.18 18.56 3.19
CA HIS A 262 -0.27 18.45 3.41
C HIS A 262 -0.71 16.98 3.56
N PHE A 263 -0.12 16.26 4.51
CA PHE A 263 -0.43 14.87 4.89
C PHE A 263 -1.94 14.62 5.03
N ALA A 264 -2.66 15.64 5.52
CA ALA A 264 -4.08 15.57 5.77
C ALA A 264 -4.90 15.27 4.51
N ILE A 265 -4.69 16.03 3.43
CA ILE A 265 -5.44 15.84 2.18
C ILE A 265 -5.04 14.54 1.48
N ARG A 266 -3.76 14.18 1.57
CA ARG A 266 -3.24 12.90 1.05
C ARG A 266 -3.89 11.70 1.73
N MET A 267 -3.93 11.68 3.06
CA MET A 267 -4.51 10.57 3.82
C MET A 267 -6.03 10.50 3.66
N ALA A 268 -6.72 11.64 3.64
CA ALA A 268 -8.14 11.69 3.34
C ALA A 268 -8.45 11.13 1.94
N SER A 269 -7.59 11.44 0.96
CA SER A 269 -7.72 10.95 -0.41
C SER A 269 -7.45 9.45 -0.53
N ARG A 270 -6.39 8.95 0.12
CA ARG A 270 -6.07 7.51 0.21
C ARG A 270 -7.15 6.71 0.94
N GLY A 271 -7.78 7.31 1.94
CA GLY A 271 -8.91 6.75 2.68
C GLY A 271 -10.26 6.88 1.96
N ASN A 272 -10.29 7.52 0.78
CA ASN A 272 -11.49 7.80 -0.01
C ASN A 272 -12.59 8.55 0.77
N GLN A 273 -12.19 9.52 1.59
CA GLN A 273 -13.08 10.25 2.49
C GLN A 273 -13.55 11.56 1.85
N THR A 274 -14.49 11.49 0.90
CA THR A 274 -14.93 12.65 0.11
C THR A 274 -15.35 13.87 0.96
N GLY A 275 -16.11 13.65 2.05
CA GLY A 275 -16.52 14.73 2.95
C GLY A 275 -15.36 15.37 3.71
N LEU A 276 -14.32 14.60 4.07
CA LEU A 276 -13.13 15.12 4.70
C LEU A 276 -12.26 15.91 3.71
N VAL A 277 -12.13 15.41 2.47
CA VAL A 277 -11.41 16.15 1.41
C VAL A 277 -12.09 17.49 1.13
N GLN A 278 -13.42 17.54 1.08
CA GLN A 278 -14.18 18.80 0.95
C GLN A 278 -13.89 19.77 2.09
N LEU A 279 -13.91 19.28 3.33
CA LEU A 279 -13.63 20.10 4.51
C LEU A 279 -12.21 20.67 4.48
N LEU A 280 -11.23 19.86 4.09
CA LEU A 280 -9.82 20.27 4.00
C LEU A 280 -9.62 21.31 2.89
N LEU A 281 -10.22 21.11 1.72
CA LEU A 281 -10.14 22.08 0.61
C LEU A 281 -10.82 23.42 0.92
N ALA A 282 -11.79 23.44 1.82
CA ALA A 282 -12.42 24.67 2.27
C ALA A 282 -11.48 25.55 3.13
N ASP A 283 -10.43 24.98 3.72
CA ASP A 283 -9.44 25.74 4.48
C ASP A 283 -8.40 26.36 3.53
N PRO A 284 -8.25 27.71 3.49
CA PRO A 284 -7.33 28.37 2.58
C PRO A 284 -5.85 28.04 2.85
N ARG A 285 -5.50 27.53 4.03
CA ARG A 285 -4.11 27.12 4.36
C ARG A 285 -3.75 25.76 3.77
N VAL A 286 -4.74 24.98 3.34
CA VAL A 286 -4.52 23.70 2.67
C VAL A 286 -4.25 23.95 1.19
N ASP A 287 -3.09 23.50 0.72
CA ASP A 287 -2.74 23.53 -0.69
C ASP A 287 -2.88 22.11 -1.28
N PRO A 288 -3.80 21.91 -2.24
CA PRO A 288 -4.01 20.62 -2.85
C PRO A 288 -3.01 20.26 -3.96
N SER A 289 -2.16 21.19 -4.43
CA SER A 289 -1.13 20.86 -5.44
C SER A 289 0.21 20.43 -4.84
N VAL A 290 0.48 20.79 -3.59
CA VAL A 290 1.78 20.53 -2.93
C VAL A 290 2.10 19.03 -2.84
N ASN A 291 3.36 18.69 -3.18
CA ASN A 291 3.97 17.36 -3.11
C ASN A 291 3.49 16.35 -4.18
N ASP A 292 3.70 16.69 -5.46
CA ASP A 292 3.57 15.78 -6.62
C ASP A 292 2.16 15.21 -6.87
N HIS A 293 1.10 15.91 -6.48
CA HIS A 293 -0.30 15.47 -6.70
C HIS A 293 -0.61 14.03 -6.23
N GLU A 294 0.12 13.51 -5.24
CA GLU A 294 -0.03 12.14 -4.75
C GLU A 294 -1.46 11.84 -4.28
N ALA A 295 -2.14 12.85 -3.74
CA ALA A 295 -3.55 12.78 -3.37
C ALA A 295 -4.45 12.40 -4.57
N ILE A 296 -4.17 12.92 -5.77
CA ILE A 296 -4.91 12.59 -7.00
C ILE A 296 -4.53 11.18 -7.47
N ARG A 297 -3.23 10.85 -7.49
CA ARG A 297 -2.71 9.56 -7.96
C ARG A 297 -3.29 8.37 -7.19
N LEU A 298 -3.36 8.48 -5.86
CA LEU A 298 -3.82 7.40 -4.98
C LEU A 298 -5.34 7.41 -4.73
N ALA A 299 -6.05 8.47 -5.11
CA ALA A 299 -7.48 8.59 -4.89
C ALA A 299 -8.32 7.72 -5.83
N ASN A 300 -9.55 7.43 -5.38
CA ASN A 300 -10.60 6.93 -6.24
C ASN A 300 -11.22 8.06 -7.06
N THR A 301 -11.97 7.67 -8.09
CA THR A 301 -12.60 8.59 -9.05
C THR A 301 -13.38 9.74 -8.42
N ASN A 302 -14.14 9.51 -7.35
CA ASN A 302 -14.94 10.56 -6.69
C ASN A 302 -14.09 11.64 -6.01
N VAL A 303 -12.95 11.27 -5.42
CA VAL A 303 -12.04 12.23 -4.80
C VAL A 303 -11.22 12.94 -5.87
N VAL A 304 -10.81 12.22 -6.92
CA VAL A 304 -10.11 12.79 -8.07
C VAL A 304 -10.94 13.87 -8.73
N THR A 305 -12.21 13.62 -9.07
CA THR A 305 -13.08 14.63 -9.70
C THR A 305 -13.22 15.89 -8.83
N LEU A 306 -13.26 15.71 -7.51
CA LEU A 306 -13.36 16.79 -6.56
C LEU A 306 -12.07 17.62 -6.46
N LEU A 307 -10.91 16.96 -6.43
CA LEU A 307 -9.61 17.62 -6.45
C LEU A 307 -9.38 18.36 -7.77
N LEU A 308 -9.65 17.72 -8.91
CA LEU A 308 -9.46 18.33 -10.23
C LEU A 308 -10.37 19.54 -10.45
N ALA A 309 -11.60 19.53 -9.93
CA ALA A 309 -12.50 20.68 -10.01
C ALA A 309 -12.03 21.90 -9.20
N HIS A 310 -11.06 21.73 -8.30
CA HIS A 310 -10.62 22.80 -7.42
C HIS A 310 -9.66 23.77 -8.14
N PRO A 311 -9.92 25.10 -8.15
CA PRO A 311 -9.13 26.07 -8.92
C PRO A 311 -7.66 26.18 -8.51
N ARG A 312 -7.35 25.86 -7.24
CA ARG A 312 -5.98 25.90 -6.70
C ARG A 312 -5.13 24.68 -7.07
N VAL A 313 -5.73 23.63 -7.63
CA VAL A 313 -4.95 22.50 -8.14
C VAL A 313 -4.35 22.91 -9.48
N ASP A 314 -3.07 23.19 -9.50
CA ASP A 314 -2.32 23.42 -10.72
C ASP A 314 -1.94 22.07 -11.36
N LEU A 315 -2.62 21.69 -12.43
CA LEU A 315 -2.36 20.42 -13.12
C LEU A 315 -1.14 20.50 -14.06
N SER A 316 -0.64 21.72 -14.30
CA SER A 316 0.47 22.00 -15.20
C SER A 316 1.84 21.99 -14.52
N GLU A 317 1.87 21.81 -13.18
CA GLU A 317 3.10 21.73 -12.40
C GLU A 317 4.08 20.70 -12.99
N GLU A 318 5.36 21.08 -12.96
CA GLU A 318 6.49 20.28 -13.46
C GLU A 318 6.28 19.69 -14.87
N ASN A 319 5.67 20.46 -15.78
CA ASN A 319 5.34 20.04 -17.15
C ASN A 319 4.40 18.82 -17.20
N ASN A 320 3.27 18.90 -16.49
CA ASN A 320 2.23 17.85 -16.40
C ASN A 320 2.76 16.53 -15.84
N ARG A 321 3.63 16.59 -14.83
CA ARG A 321 4.20 15.40 -14.17
C ARG A 321 3.13 14.45 -13.63
N LEU A 322 2.00 14.98 -13.15
CA LEU A 322 0.86 14.18 -12.72
C LEU A 322 0.38 13.24 -13.83
N LEU A 323 0.12 13.76 -15.03
CA LEU A 323 -0.35 12.95 -16.16
C LEU A 323 0.65 11.83 -16.48
N LEU A 324 1.94 12.15 -16.49
CA LEU A 324 3.02 11.17 -16.69
C LEU A 324 2.99 10.05 -15.63
N GLU A 325 2.82 10.39 -14.36
CA GLU A 325 2.81 9.43 -13.26
C GLU A 325 1.57 8.52 -13.30
N VAL A 326 0.36 9.05 -13.52
CA VAL A 326 -0.83 8.19 -13.66
C VAL A 326 -0.81 7.32 -14.92
N CYS A 327 -0.12 7.74 -15.98
CA CYS A 327 0.13 6.88 -17.14
C CYS A 327 1.06 5.70 -16.79
N ARG A 328 2.08 5.90 -15.95
CA ARG A 328 2.98 4.81 -15.49
C ARG A 328 2.28 3.80 -14.59
N GLU A 329 1.26 4.24 -13.86
CA GLU A 329 0.48 3.39 -12.95
C GLU A 329 -0.74 2.72 -13.59
N ASP A 330 -0.97 2.94 -14.89
CA ASP A 330 -2.12 2.42 -15.64
C ASP A 330 -3.49 2.85 -15.07
N ARG A 331 -3.58 4.09 -14.56
CA ARG A 331 -4.84 4.66 -14.03
C ARG A 331 -5.66 5.31 -15.15
N CYS A 332 -6.15 4.48 -16.08
CA CYS A 332 -6.94 4.92 -17.24
C CYS A 332 -8.19 5.74 -16.88
N ASP A 333 -8.78 5.47 -15.72
CA ASP A 333 -9.87 6.25 -15.14
C ASP A 333 -9.45 7.71 -14.90
N ILE A 334 -8.32 7.93 -14.23
CA ILE A 334 -7.81 9.26 -13.91
C ILE A 334 -7.33 9.97 -15.16
N VAL A 335 -6.60 9.29 -16.05
CA VAL A 335 -6.12 9.85 -17.32
C VAL A 335 -7.27 10.46 -18.11
N ARG A 336 -8.43 9.81 -18.14
CA ARG A 336 -9.63 10.34 -18.81
C ARG A 336 -10.11 11.66 -18.22
N PHE A 337 -10.11 11.79 -16.90
CA PHE A 337 -10.50 13.06 -16.24
C PHE A 337 -9.48 14.16 -16.47
N LEU A 338 -8.19 13.82 -16.46
CA LEU A 338 -7.12 14.77 -16.74
C LEU A 338 -7.18 15.30 -18.17
N LEU A 339 -7.35 14.43 -19.16
CA LEU A 339 -7.42 14.85 -20.57
C LEU A 339 -8.66 15.72 -20.87
N ALA A 340 -9.74 15.54 -20.11
CA ALA A 340 -10.93 16.39 -20.21
C ALA A 340 -10.72 17.80 -19.61
N ASP A 341 -9.70 18.00 -18.78
CA ASP A 341 -9.37 19.30 -18.21
C ASP A 341 -8.51 20.12 -19.20
N PRO A 342 -8.95 21.32 -19.60
CA PRO A 342 -8.21 22.14 -20.56
C PRO A 342 -6.85 22.63 -20.05
N ARG A 343 -6.59 22.58 -18.74
CA ARG A 343 -5.30 22.97 -18.14
C ARG A 343 -4.21 21.92 -18.36
N VAL A 344 -4.59 20.68 -18.66
CA VAL A 344 -3.65 19.57 -18.89
C VAL A 344 -3.22 19.58 -20.35
N ASP A 345 -1.91 19.63 -20.58
CA ASP A 345 -1.31 19.49 -21.91
C ASP A 345 -0.67 18.10 -22.08
N PRO A 346 -1.32 17.17 -22.80
CA PRO A 346 -0.79 15.81 -22.98
C PRO A 346 0.45 15.75 -23.87
N SER A 347 0.76 16.83 -24.60
CA SER A 347 1.94 16.92 -25.47
C SER A 347 3.23 17.33 -24.72
N ALA A 348 3.11 17.71 -23.44
CA ALA A 348 4.24 18.16 -22.63
C ALA A 348 5.40 17.14 -22.58
N ASN A 349 6.62 17.68 -22.47
CA ASN A 349 7.88 16.92 -22.46
C ASN A 349 8.02 15.94 -23.66
N ASN A 350 7.65 16.41 -24.85
CA ASN A 350 7.63 15.63 -26.10
C ASN A 350 6.80 14.35 -25.92
N ASN A 351 5.52 14.54 -25.57
CA ASN A 351 4.55 13.46 -25.37
C ASN A 351 5.02 12.41 -24.34
N ALA A 352 5.65 12.84 -23.23
CA ALA A 352 6.22 11.92 -22.23
C ALA A 352 5.18 10.98 -21.62
N ALA A 353 3.96 11.47 -21.38
CA ALA A 353 2.85 10.67 -20.87
C ALA A 353 2.47 9.54 -21.83
N PHE A 354 2.43 9.82 -23.13
CA PHE A 354 2.18 8.82 -24.16
C PHE A 354 3.31 7.79 -24.25
N ARG A 355 4.57 8.22 -24.26
CA ARG A 355 5.72 7.31 -24.22
C ARG A 355 5.70 6.41 -22.99
N ALA A 356 5.36 6.96 -21.82
CA ALA A 356 5.20 6.17 -20.61
C ALA A 356 4.09 5.12 -20.74
N ALA A 357 2.91 5.49 -21.24
CA ALA A 357 1.81 4.55 -21.49
C ALA A 357 2.20 3.42 -22.46
N CYS A 358 3.00 3.73 -23.50
CA CYS A 358 3.53 2.72 -24.42
C CYS A 358 4.51 1.75 -23.74
N SER A 359 5.33 2.23 -22.79
CA SER A 359 6.31 1.43 -22.06
C SER A 359 5.71 0.47 -21.02
N THR A 360 4.57 0.82 -20.41
CA THR A 360 3.97 0.05 -19.31
C THR A 360 2.98 -1.03 -19.77
N THR A 361 2.85 -1.28 -21.08
CA THR A 361 1.92 -2.23 -21.71
C THR A 361 0.43 -1.90 -21.60
N SER A 362 0.11 -0.68 -21.17
CA SER A 362 -1.24 -0.21 -20.93
C SER A 362 -1.96 0.17 -22.23
N LEU A 363 -2.52 -0.82 -22.93
CA LEU A 363 -3.21 -0.62 -24.21
C LEU A 363 -4.35 0.41 -24.12
N SER A 364 -5.09 0.40 -23.00
CA SER A 364 -6.24 1.30 -22.78
C SER A 364 -5.82 2.76 -22.65
N THR A 365 -4.75 3.04 -21.89
CA THR A 365 -4.25 4.42 -21.71
C THR A 365 -3.58 4.94 -22.97
N ALA A 366 -2.80 4.12 -23.67
CA ALA A 366 -2.19 4.50 -24.93
C ALA A 366 -3.24 4.82 -26.01
N ARG A 367 -4.31 4.00 -26.12
CA ARG A 367 -5.42 4.27 -27.03
C ARG A 367 -6.17 5.55 -26.65
N LEU A 368 -6.37 5.79 -25.37
CA LEU A 368 -7.02 7.00 -24.87
C LEU A 368 -6.20 8.26 -25.20
N LEU A 369 -4.88 8.21 -25.06
CA LEU A 369 -3.97 9.30 -25.41
C LEU A 369 -3.90 9.53 -26.92
N LEU A 370 -3.83 8.47 -27.73
CA LEU A 370 -3.86 8.59 -29.21
C LEU A 370 -5.15 9.21 -29.74
N ALA A 371 -6.27 9.01 -29.04
CA ALA A 371 -7.55 9.62 -29.40
C ALA A 371 -7.58 11.14 -29.15
N ASP A 372 -6.66 11.68 -28.35
CA ASP A 372 -6.51 13.12 -28.14
C ASP A 372 -5.70 13.73 -29.29
N THR A 373 -6.30 14.68 -30.01
CA THR A 373 -5.68 15.31 -31.18
C THR A 373 -4.42 16.11 -30.87
N ARG A 374 -4.18 16.44 -29.60
CA ARG A 374 -2.96 17.16 -29.15
C ARG A 374 -1.76 16.22 -29.04
N VAL A 375 -1.98 14.91 -29.01
CA VAL A 375 -0.90 13.91 -28.92
C VAL A 375 -0.37 13.59 -30.32
N ASP A 376 0.93 13.82 -30.50
CA ASP A 376 1.66 13.40 -31.68
C ASP A 376 2.46 12.14 -31.36
N PRO A 377 2.12 10.98 -31.94
CA PRO A 377 2.86 9.74 -31.69
C PRO A 377 4.23 9.70 -32.36
N THR A 378 4.54 10.65 -33.25
CA THR A 378 5.81 10.73 -33.99
C THR A 378 6.88 11.55 -33.27
N ASP A 379 6.52 12.19 -32.15
CA ASP A 379 7.41 13.00 -31.33
C ASP A 379 8.64 12.24 -30.82
N SER A 380 9.71 13.00 -30.54
CA SER A 380 11.01 12.44 -30.13
C SER A 380 11.54 11.40 -31.13
N ASP A 381 11.39 11.65 -32.43
CA ASP A 381 11.84 10.74 -33.49
C ASP A 381 11.20 9.34 -33.37
N ASN A 382 9.87 9.32 -33.22
CA ASN A 382 9.06 8.10 -33.13
C ASN A 382 9.48 7.16 -31.97
N GLU A 383 10.01 7.70 -30.87
CA GLU A 383 10.53 6.89 -29.75
C GLU A 383 9.48 5.93 -29.19
N ALA A 384 8.20 6.34 -29.12
CA ALA A 384 7.10 5.48 -28.68
C ALA A 384 6.97 4.23 -29.56
N PHE A 385 7.11 4.39 -30.89
CA PHE A 385 7.08 3.30 -31.85
C PHE A 385 8.33 2.41 -31.76
N ARG A 386 9.52 3.02 -31.67
CA ARG A 386 10.79 2.29 -31.48
C ARG A 386 10.79 1.44 -30.23
N GLN A 387 10.27 1.98 -29.12
CA GLN A 387 10.17 1.27 -27.86
C GLN A 387 9.17 0.10 -27.94
N ALA A 388 8.02 0.31 -28.60
CA ALA A 388 6.97 -0.71 -28.69
C ALA A 388 7.46 -2.05 -29.28
N TYR A 389 8.32 -2.01 -30.30
CA TYR A 389 8.88 -3.25 -30.87
C TYR A 389 10.16 -3.75 -30.18
N ARG A 390 10.91 -2.91 -29.43
CA ARG A 390 12.04 -3.38 -28.60
C ARG A 390 11.57 -4.21 -27.40
N ASP A 391 10.48 -3.79 -26.77
CA ASP A 391 9.96 -4.40 -25.54
C ASP A 391 9.05 -5.62 -25.84
N THR A 392 8.95 -6.06 -27.10
CA THR A 392 8.07 -7.15 -27.58
C THR A 392 6.58 -6.94 -27.26
N ASN A 393 6.17 -5.68 -27.05
CA ASN A 393 4.79 -5.33 -26.71
C ASN A 393 3.90 -5.35 -27.97
N GLY A 394 3.50 -6.54 -28.39
CA GLY A 394 2.74 -6.75 -29.62
C GLY A 394 1.39 -6.01 -29.68
N ALA A 395 0.78 -5.69 -28.53
CA ALA A 395 -0.51 -4.97 -28.51
C ALA A 395 -0.33 -3.48 -28.82
N ILE A 396 0.60 -2.80 -28.14
CA ILE A 396 0.92 -1.39 -28.44
C ILE A 396 1.54 -1.28 -29.83
N PHE A 397 2.43 -2.19 -30.21
CA PHE A 397 3.04 -2.18 -31.54
C PHE A 397 1.98 -2.20 -32.65
N ARG A 398 0.97 -3.09 -32.56
CA ARG A 398 -0.13 -3.12 -33.53
C ARG A 398 -1.00 -1.86 -33.50
N LEU A 399 -1.29 -1.33 -32.31
CA LEU A 399 -2.04 -0.08 -32.17
C LEU A 399 -1.33 1.08 -32.89
N LEU A 400 0.00 1.16 -32.76
CA LEU A 400 0.80 2.17 -33.44
C LEU A 400 0.89 1.92 -34.95
N LEU A 401 0.96 0.67 -35.41
CA LEU A 401 0.96 0.37 -36.85
C LEU A 401 -0.36 0.77 -37.55
N GLU A 402 -1.47 0.79 -36.82
CA GLU A 402 -2.75 1.28 -37.34
C GLU A 402 -2.79 2.81 -37.49
N GLU A 403 -1.86 3.54 -36.88
CA GLU A 403 -1.76 4.99 -36.98
C GLU A 403 -1.02 5.44 -38.24
N SER A 404 -1.75 6.08 -39.15
CA SER A 404 -1.23 6.53 -40.46
C SER A 404 -0.03 7.48 -40.37
N ARG A 405 0.08 8.26 -39.28
CA ARG A 405 1.16 9.22 -39.05
C ARG A 405 2.51 8.56 -38.80
N ILE A 406 2.51 7.33 -38.28
CA ILE A 406 3.73 6.61 -37.93
C ILE A 406 4.35 6.06 -39.21
N ASP A 407 5.66 6.26 -39.35
CA ASP A 407 6.44 5.69 -40.45
C ASP A 407 6.95 4.29 -40.05
N PRO A 408 6.44 3.20 -40.65
CA PRO A 408 6.88 1.85 -40.34
C PRO A 408 8.25 1.50 -40.96
N SER A 409 8.78 2.34 -41.85
CA SER A 409 10.05 2.10 -42.57
C SER A 409 11.30 2.55 -41.79
N LEU A 410 11.11 3.14 -40.61
CA LEU A 410 12.17 3.63 -39.73
C LEU A 410 13.25 2.58 -39.42
N ASP A 411 14.45 3.10 -39.14
CA ASP A 411 15.64 2.31 -38.78
C ASP A 411 15.92 1.18 -39.79
N ASP A 412 15.76 1.47 -41.08
CA ASP A 412 15.92 0.52 -42.19
C ASP A 412 14.98 -0.69 -42.03
N ASN A 413 13.68 -0.39 -41.93
CA ASN A 413 12.58 -1.34 -41.75
C ASN A 413 12.78 -2.26 -40.53
N ALA A 414 13.34 -1.74 -39.43
CA ALA A 414 13.59 -2.52 -38.21
C ALA A 414 12.29 -3.14 -37.65
N ALA A 415 11.19 -2.37 -37.66
CA ALA A 415 9.88 -2.84 -37.22
C ALA A 415 9.44 -4.11 -37.97
N PHE A 416 9.68 -4.18 -39.28
CA PHE A 416 9.39 -5.35 -40.10
C PHE A 416 10.26 -6.55 -39.74
N ARG A 417 11.57 -6.36 -39.61
CA ARG A 417 12.50 -7.44 -39.23
C ARG A 417 12.17 -8.02 -37.85
N ILE A 418 11.83 -7.16 -36.88
CA ILE A 418 11.47 -7.56 -35.52
C ILE A 418 10.11 -8.27 -35.48
N ALA A 419 9.13 -7.84 -36.30
CA ALA A 419 7.87 -8.56 -36.47
C ALA A 419 8.11 -9.99 -37.02
N CYS A 420 9.02 -10.15 -37.98
CA CYS A 420 9.43 -11.46 -38.48
C CYS A 420 10.15 -12.32 -37.42
N GLU A 421 11.03 -11.72 -36.60
CA GLU A 421 11.79 -12.40 -35.55
C GLU A 421 10.89 -12.92 -34.42
N SER A 422 9.98 -12.06 -33.95
CA SER A 422 8.99 -12.35 -32.91
C SER A 422 7.84 -13.26 -33.38
N ALA A 423 7.79 -13.57 -34.68
CA ALA A 423 6.73 -14.36 -35.32
C ALA A 423 5.32 -13.75 -35.22
N ASP A 424 5.21 -12.43 -35.09
CA ASP A 424 3.92 -11.73 -35.10
C ASP A 424 3.34 -11.69 -36.52
N THR A 425 2.54 -12.71 -36.83
CA THR A 425 1.92 -12.86 -38.15
C THR A 425 0.96 -11.72 -38.47
N HIS A 426 0.34 -11.09 -37.47
CA HIS A 426 -0.58 -9.99 -37.69
C HIS A 426 0.18 -8.71 -38.06
N ALA A 427 1.23 -8.37 -37.29
CA ALA A 427 2.07 -7.22 -37.59
C ALA A 427 2.78 -7.36 -38.95
N VAL A 428 3.27 -8.55 -39.30
CA VAL A 428 3.85 -8.79 -40.63
C VAL A 428 2.83 -8.56 -41.75
N ARG A 429 1.57 -8.97 -41.59
CA ARG A 429 0.53 -8.68 -42.58
C ARG A 429 0.24 -7.19 -42.72
N LEU A 430 0.13 -6.47 -41.60
CA LEU A 430 -0.08 -5.03 -41.60
C LEU A 430 1.08 -4.30 -42.29
N LEU A 431 2.32 -4.66 -41.95
CA LEU A 431 3.53 -4.06 -42.52
C LEU A 431 3.71 -4.37 -44.01
N LEU A 432 3.43 -5.61 -44.45
CA LEU A 432 3.48 -5.94 -45.87
C LEU A 432 2.41 -5.18 -46.69
N ALA A 433 1.27 -4.89 -46.08
CA ALA A 433 0.21 -4.12 -46.73
C ALA A 433 0.54 -2.61 -46.83
N ASP A 434 1.45 -2.10 -46.00
CA ASP A 434 1.88 -0.71 -46.05
C ASP A 434 2.89 -0.49 -47.20
N PRO A 435 2.59 0.41 -48.15
CA PRO A 435 3.46 0.65 -49.31
C PRO A 435 4.80 1.31 -48.94
N ARG A 436 4.93 1.90 -47.75
CA ARG A 436 6.17 2.54 -47.28
C ARG A 436 7.20 1.52 -46.82
N VAL A 437 6.78 0.31 -46.46
CA VAL A 437 7.67 -0.76 -46.00
C VAL A 437 8.38 -1.40 -47.19
N ASP A 438 9.70 -1.46 -47.11
CA ASP A 438 10.53 -2.26 -48.01
C ASP A 438 10.89 -3.58 -47.33
N PRO A 439 10.20 -4.69 -47.67
CA PRO A 439 10.48 -5.98 -47.05
C PRO A 439 11.82 -6.59 -47.52
N SER A 440 12.43 -6.04 -48.59
CA SER A 440 13.71 -6.48 -49.15
C SER A 440 14.94 -5.83 -48.50
N ALA A 441 14.73 -4.92 -47.53
CA ALA A 441 15.77 -4.23 -46.79
C ALA A 441 16.84 -5.18 -46.20
N GLN A 442 18.07 -4.68 -46.06
CA GLN A 442 19.23 -5.43 -45.58
C GLN A 442 19.51 -6.74 -46.33
N ASN A 443 19.38 -6.69 -47.67
CA ASN A 443 19.53 -7.85 -48.54
C ASN A 443 18.56 -8.99 -48.17
N ASN A 444 17.28 -8.66 -48.05
CA ASN A 444 16.21 -9.58 -47.65
C ASN A 444 16.50 -10.24 -46.27
N GLU A 445 16.91 -9.48 -45.26
CA GLU A 445 17.17 -10.04 -43.92
C GLU A 445 15.91 -10.66 -43.30
N ALA A 446 14.71 -10.14 -43.60
CA ALA A 446 13.45 -10.66 -43.08
C ALA A 446 13.23 -12.15 -43.39
N ILE A 447 13.49 -12.59 -44.63
CA ILE A 447 13.36 -14.01 -45.00
C ILE A 447 14.45 -14.86 -44.35
N LYS A 448 15.67 -14.33 -44.21
CA LYS A 448 16.76 -15.00 -43.48
C LYS A 448 16.42 -15.20 -42.01
N ILE A 449 15.83 -14.20 -41.34
CA ILE A 449 15.34 -14.29 -39.96
C ILE A 449 14.27 -15.37 -39.83
N ALA A 450 13.26 -15.37 -40.70
CA ALA A 450 12.20 -16.39 -40.69
C ALA A 450 12.79 -17.80 -40.88
N CYS A 451 13.78 -17.94 -41.77
CA CYS A 451 14.51 -19.18 -42.02
C CYS A 451 15.50 -19.54 -40.92
N ARG A 452 15.91 -18.63 -40.04
CA ARG A 452 16.78 -18.92 -38.89
C ARG A 452 15.98 -19.43 -37.70
N GLY A 453 14.79 -18.85 -37.49
CA GLY A 453 13.88 -19.21 -36.39
C GLY A 453 12.84 -20.28 -36.73
N GLY A 454 12.85 -20.85 -37.94
CA GLY A 454 11.89 -21.87 -38.38
C GLY A 454 10.44 -21.34 -38.44
N ARG A 455 10.26 -20.04 -38.71
CA ARG A 455 8.95 -19.37 -38.65
C ARG A 455 8.15 -19.62 -39.94
N THR A 456 7.63 -20.83 -40.11
CA THR A 456 6.99 -21.28 -41.36
C THR A 456 5.80 -20.42 -41.81
N ASN A 457 4.98 -19.93 -40.88
CA ASN A 457 3.86 -19.03 -41.19
C ASN A 457 4.33 -17.68 -41.73
N ILE A 458 5.38 -17.10 -41.14
CA ILE A 458 5.98 -15.85 -41.61
C ILE A 458 6.64 -16.08 -42.96
N LEU A 459 7.40 -17.17 -43.11
CA LEU A 459 8.03 -17.54 -44.38
C LEU A 459 7.01 -17.66 -45.51
N GLN A 460 5.83 -18.25 -45.25
CA GLN A 460 4.77 -18.34 -46.24
C GLN A 460 4.25 -16.96 -46.68
N LEU A 461 4.15 -16.00 -45.74
CA LEU A 461 3.77 -14.63 -46.07
C LEU A 461 4.86 -13.92 -46.89
N LEU A 462 6.12 -14.08 -46.50
CA LEU A 462 7.24 -13.45 -47.19
C LEU A 462 7.41 -13.98 -48.61
N LEU A 463 7.29 -15.30 -48.83
CA LEU A 463 7.40 -15.89 -50.17
C LEU A 463 6.24 -15.48 -51.10
N ALA A 464 5.07 -15.18 -50.53
CA ALA A 464 3.93 -14.70 -51.29
C ALA A 464 4.07 -13.22 -51.72
N ASP A 465 4.95 -12.44 -51.08
CA ASP A 465 5.21 -11.06 -51.46
C ASP A 465 6.23 -10.99 -52.61
N PRO A 466 5.87 -10.38 -53.76
CA PRO A 466 6.75 -10.34 -54.93
C PRO A 466 7.99 -9.48 -54.73
N ARG A 467 8.02 -8.58 -53.74
CA ARG A 467 9.18 -7.73 -53.43
C ARG A 467 10.30 -8.50 -52.73
N ILE A 468 9.98 -9.66 -52.13
CA ILE A 468 10.97 -10.51 -51.47
C ILE A 468 11.66 -11.40 -52.50
N ASP A 469 12.99 -11.35 -52.51
CA ASP A 469 13.83 -12.27 -53.29
C ASP A 469 14.44 -13.36 -52.38
N PRO A 470 13.93 -14.60 -52.42
CA PRO A 470 14.47 -15.69 -51.61
C PRO A 470 15.84 -16.19 -52.10
N SER A 471 16.28 -15.77 -53.29
CA SER A 471 17.58 -16.13 -53.88
C SER A 471 18.72 -15.17 -53.48
N ALA A 472 18.40 -14.10 -52.75
CA ALA A 472 19.36 -13.10 -52.31
C ALA A 472 20.58 -13.71 -51.61
N GLN A 473 21.74 -13.05 -51.80
CA GLN A 473 23.04 -13.45 -51.25
C GLN A 473 23.42 -14.91 -51.54
N ASN A 474 23.22 -15.36 -52.79
CA ASN A 474 23.46 -16.73 -53.24
C ASN A 474 22.60 -17.76 -52.48
N ASN A 475 21.29 -17.53 -52.46
CA ASN A 475 20.31 -18.40 -51.82
C ASN A 475 20.63 -18.62 -50.33
N GLU A 476 20.96 -17.56 -49.61
CA GLU A 476 21.35 -17.68 -48.21
C GLU A 476 20.21 -18.22 -47.33
N ALA A 477 18.95 -17.86 -47.63
CA ALA A 477 17.78 -18.30 -46.88
C ALA A 477 17.69 -19.84 -46.77
N ILE A 478 17.82 -20.58 -47.89
CA ILE A 478 17.76 -22.05 -47.87
C ILE A 478 18.98 -22.67 -47.19
N ARG A 479 20.17 -22.06 -47.31
CA ARG A 479 21.37 -22.53 -46.60
C ARG A 479 21.20 -22.40 -45.08
N ILE A 480 20.67 -21.26 -44.60
CA ILE A 480 20.37 -21.04 -43.18
C ILE A 480 19.33 -22.05 -42.71
N ALA A 481 18.24 -22.23 -43.47
CA ALA A 481 17.19 -23.19 -43.12
C ALA A 481 17.73 -24.62 -42.98
N CYS A 482 18.61 -25.05 -43.90
CA CYS A 482 19.26 -26.36 -43.87
C CYS A 482 20.25 -26.54 -42.70
N HIS A 483 20.75 -25.45 -42.13
CA HIS A 483 21.66 -25.48 -40.99
C HIS A 483 20.92 -25.48 -39.65
N ASN A 484 19.82 -24.73 -39.53
CA ASN A 484 19.26 -24.32 -38.23
C ASN A 484 17.77 -24.63 -38.00
N THR A 485 17.04 -25.21 -38.96
CA THR A 485 15.57 -25.34 -38.85
C THR A 485 15.00 -26.69 -39.22
N ASP A 486 13.69 -26.83 -39.01
CA ASP A 486 12.90 -28.01 -39.36
C ASP A 486 12.71 -28.19 -40.87
N ALA A 487 12.46 -29.44 -41.26
CA ALA A 487 12.27 -29.85 -42.65
C ALA A 487 11.04 -29.20 -43.33
N ASP A 488 10.08 -28.61 -42.61
CA ASP A 488 8.97 -27.87 -43.24
C ASP A 488 9.44 -26.55 -43.87
N THR A 489 10.37 -25.84 -43.22
CA THR A 489 10.95 -24.59 -43.73
C THR A 489 11.66 -24.83 -45.06
N VAL A 490 12.50 -25.87 -45.12
CA VAL A 490 13.23 -26.25 -46.34
C VAL A 490 12.28 -26.68 -47.44
N ARG A 491 11.28 -27.50 -47.13
CA ARG A 491 10.24 -27.90 -48.09
C ARG A 491 9.53 -26.69 -48.71
N ARG A 492 9.16 -25.69 -47.91
CA ARG A 492 8.49 -24.48 -48.40
C ARG A 492 9.39 -23.62 -49.30
N LEU A 493 10.67 -23.49 -48.93
CA LEU A 493 11.65 -22.80 -49.79
C LEU A 493 11.87 -23.52 -51.12
N LEU A 494 12.01 -24.85 -51.10
CA LEU A 494 12.20 -25.64 -52.33
C LEU A 494 10.98 -25.61 -53.26
N ALA A 495 9.78 -25.35 -52.73
CA ALA A 495 8.58 -25.19 -53.52
C ALA A 495 8.55 -23.84 -54.27
N ASP A 496 9.35 -22.85 -53.86
CA ASP A 496 9.47 -21.59 -54.59
C ASP A 496 10.49 -21.74 -55.74
N PRO A 497 10.07 -21.53 -57.00
CA PRO A 497 10.93 -21.74 -58.16
C PRO A 497 12.13 -20.79 -58.22
N ARG A 498 12.11 -19.66 -57.49
CA ARG A 498 13.21 -18.70 -57.41
C ARG A 498 14.37 -19.22 -56.57
N VAL A 499 14.14 -20.21 -55.70
CA VAL A 499 15.17 -20.78 -54.83
C VAL A 499 15.98 -21.82 -55.60
N ASP A 500 17.30 -21.62 -55.63
CA ASP A 500 18.28 -22.55 -56.16
C ASP A 500 19.06 -23.25 -55.02
N PRO A 501 18.77 -24.53 -54.72
CA PRO A 501 19.47 -25.29 -53.67
C PRO A 501 20.90 -25.68 -54.05
N SER A 502 21.31 -25.51 -55.32
CA SER A 502 22.66 -25.84 -55.81
C SER A 502 23.69 -24.72 -55.57
N ALA A 503 23.23 -23.55 -55.12
CA ALA A 503 24.06 -22.38 -54.89
C ALA A 503 25.25 -22.64 -53.93
N GLN A 504 26.35 -21.94 -54.20
CA GLN A 504 27.64 -22.09 -53.50
C GLN A 504 28.13 -23.54 -53.41
N ASN A 505 28.17 -24.22 -54.55
CA ASN A 505 28.60 -25.62 -54.67
C ASN A 505 27.78 -26.53 -53.74
N ASN A 506 26.46 -26.50 -53.89
CA ASN A 506 25.49 -27.30 -53.16
C ASN A 506 25.68 -27.19 -51.63
N LYS A 507 25.90 -25.97 -51.12
CA LYS A 507 26.18 -25.80 -49.68
C LYS A 507 25.02 -26.22 -48.79
N ALA A 508 23.79 -26.14 -49.29
CA ALA A 508 22.58 -26.54 -48.56
C ALA A 508 22.64 -28.02 -48.14
N ILE A 509 22.94 -28.95 -49.05
CA ILE A 509 23.04 -30.38 -48.72
C ILE A 509 24.26 -30.68 -47.86
N ARG A 510 25.38 -29.96 -48.07
CA ARG A 510 26.58 -30.07 -47.23
C ARG A 510 26.28 -29.69 -45.77
N PHE A 511 25.60 -28.57 -45.54
CA PHE A 511 25.17 -28.15 -44.20
C PHE A 511 24.15 -29.10 -43.57
N ALA A 512 23.11 -29.52 -44.31
CA ALA A 512 22.13 -30.49 -43.79
C ALA A 512 22.81 -31.82 -43.39
N SER A 513 23.76 -32.28 -44.19
CA SER A 513 24.53 -33.51 -43.93
C SER A 513 25.48 -33.34 -42.74
N GLN A 514 26.09 -32.16 -42.57
CA GLN A 514 26.91 -31.83 -41.42
C GLN A 514 26.10 -31.84 -40.12
N GLN A 515 24.87 -31.34 -40.14
CA GLN A 515 24.00 -31.32 -38.94
C GLN A 515 23.31 -32.64 -38.66
N GLY A 516 23.35 -33.60 -39.58
CA GLY A 516 22.71 -34.90 -39.40
C GLY A 516 21.20 -34.89 -39.62
N ASN A 517 20.66 -33.83 -40.23
CA ASN A 517 19.23 -33.65 -40.42
C ASN A 517 18.74 -34.49 -41.61
N ILE A 518 18.45 -35.77 -41.35
CA ILE A 518 18.12 -36.77 -42.38
C ILE A 518 16.92 -36.38 -43.24
N ASP A 519 15.90 -35.76 -42.67
CA ASP A 519 14.69 -35.39 -43.42
C ASP A 519 14.96 -34.26 -44.41
N ILE A 520 15.81 -33.28 -44.03
CA ILE A 520 16.26 -32.21 -44.92
C ILE A 520 17.14 -32.79 -46.03
N VAL A 521 18.08 -33.68 -45.70
CA VAL A 521 18.91 -34.35 -46.71
C VAL A 521 18.03 -35.12 -47.69
N ARG A 522 17.00 -35.84 -47.20
CA ARG A 522 16.05 -36.56 -48.06
C ARG A 522 15.29 -35.62 -48.98
N GLN A 523 14.82 -34.48 -48.48
CA GLN A 523 14.13 -33.47 -49.28
C GLN A 523 15.03 -32.85 -50.36
N LEU A 524 16.27 -32.49 -49.99
CA LEU A 524 17.24 -31.93 -50.95
C LEU A 524 17.62 -32.93 -52.03
N LEU A 525 17.84 -34.21 -51.70
CA LEU A 525 18.14 -35.25 -52.69
C LEU A 525 17.01 -35.49 -53.68
N ALA A 526 15.76 -35.22 -53.29
CA ALA A 526 14.61 -35.31 -54.18
C ALA A 526 14.55 -34.17 -55.20
N ASP A 527 15.26 -33.06 -54.98
CA ASP A 527 15.39 -31.99 -55.97
C ASP A 527 16.48 -32.35 -57.00
N PRO A 528 16.15 -32.42 -58.30
CA PRO A 528 17.10 -32.83 -59.33
C PRO A 528 18.26 -31.85 -59.52
N ARG A 529 18.12 -30.59 -59.07
CA ARG A 529 19.17 -29.57 -59.15
C ARG A 529 20.29 -29.79 -58.14
N VAL A 530 20.04 -30.58 -57.10
CA VAL A 530 21.03 -30.85 -56.05
C VAL A 530 22.01 -31.92 -56.50
N ASP A 531 23.30 -31.59 -56.45
CA ASP A 531 24.40 -32.54 -56.65
C ASP A 531 25.02 -32.94 -55.29
N PRO A 532 24.77 -34.17 -54.79
CA PRO A 532 25.35 -34.64 -53.54
C PRO A 532 26.85 -34.94 -53.62
N SER A 533 27.45 -34.94 -54.81
CA SER A 533 28.88 -35.19 -55.03
C SER A 533 29.75 -33.93 -55.00
N ALA A 534 29.12 -32.75 -54.86
CA ALA A 534 29.80 -31.46 -54.83
C ALA A 534 30.93 -31.38 -53.78
N GLU A 535 31.97 -30.60 -54.11
CA GLU A 535 33.18 -30.41 -53.29
C GLU A 535 33.84 -31.74 -52.88
N ASN A 536 34.05 -32.63 -53.86
CA ASN A 536 34.66 -33.94 -53.64
C ASN A 536 33.89 -34.77 -52.59
N ASN A 537 32.57 -34.90 -52.79
CA ASN A 537 31.66 -35.63 -51.91
C ASN A 537 31.69 -35.11 -50.45
N GLU A 538 31.78 -33.78 -50.25
CA GLU A 538 31.91 -33.21 -48.91
C GLU A 538 30.74 -33.55 -47.97
N ALA A 539 29.52 -33.64 -48.52
CA ALA A 539 28.31 -33.97 -47.77
C ALA A 539 28.46 -35.31 -47.02
N ILE A 540 28.84 -36.38 -47.73
CA ILE A 540 29.03 -37.70 -47.14
C ILE A 540 30.32 -37.77 -46.30
N ARG A 541 31.42 -37.14 -46.74
CA ARG A 541 32.66 -37.06 -45.95
C ARG A 541 32.43 -36.43 -44.57
N THR A 542 31.70 -35.33 -44.52
CA THR A 542 31.36 -34.62 -43.28
C THR A 542 30.44 -35.46 -42.39
N ALA A 543 29.44 -36.11 -42.97
CA ALA A 543 28.60 -37.07 -42.25
C ALA A 543 29.43 -38.22 -41.66
N CYS A 544 30.44 -38.72 -42.38
CA CYS A 544 31.36 -39.75 -41.91
C CYS A 544 32.29 -39.26 -40.79
N GLN A 545 32.81 -38.03 -40.88
CA GLN A 545 33.62 -37.41 -39.82
C GLN A 545 32.83 -37.27 -38.51
N ARG A 546 31.55 -36.90 -38.60
CA ARG A 546 30.65 -36.77 -37.44
C ARG A 546 29.98 -38.08 -37.00
N GLY A 547 30.14 -39.17 -37.76
CA GLY A 547 29.57 -40.48 -37.43
C GLY A 547 28.04 -40.56 -37.57
N LEU A 548 27.46 -39.78 -38.49
CA LEU A 548 26.02 -39.65 -38.70
C LEU A 548 25.47 -40.80 -39.58
N VAL A 549 25.36 -41.99 -38.98
CA VAL A 549 25.06 -43.27 -39.67
C VAL A 549 23.87 -43.17 -40.63
N SER A 550 22.75 -42.60 -40.20
CA SER A 550 21.53 -42.53 -41.01
C SER A 550 21.69 -41.65 -42.25
N VAL A 551 22.42 -40.53 -42.14
CA VAL A 551 22.73 -39.65 -43.28
C VAL A 551 23.73 -40.31 -44.22
N ILE A 552 24.74 -41.01 -43.68
CA ILE A 552 25.70 -41.78 -44.49
C ILE A 552 24.96 -42.83 -45.31
N GLN A 553 24.05 -43.60 -44.69
CA GLN A 553 23.27 -44.62 -45.38
C GLN A 553 22.36 -44.03 -46.47
N LEU A 554 21.76 -42.86 -46.21
CA LEU A 554 20.91 -42.18 -47.19
C LEU A 554 21.71 -41.69 -48.40
N LEU A 555 22.81 -40.98 -48.16
CA LEU A 555 23.69 -40.46 -49.20
C LEU A 555 24.35 -41.59 -50.00
N TRP A 556 24.82 -42.64 -49.33
CA TRP A 556 25.46 -43.80 -49.98
C TRP A 556 24.54 -44.52 -50.98
N ARG A 557 23.22 -44.49 -50.75
CA ARG A 557 22.23 -45.09 -51.66
C ARG A 557 21.93 -44.21 -52.88
N ASP A 558 22.35 -42.95 -52.88
CA ASP A 558 22.14 -42.05 -54.01
C ASP A 558 23.14 -42.38 -55.14
N PRO A 559 22.66 -42.68 -56.36
CA PRO A 559 23.52 -43.11 -57.47
C PRO A 559 24.45 -42.01 -57.98
N ARG A 560 24.20 -40.73 -57.64
CA ARG A 560 25.04 -39.60 -58.05
C ARG A 560 26.34 -39.52 -57.25
N ILE A 561 26.44 -40.20 -56.11
CA ILE A 561 27.67 -40.18 -55.30
C ILE A 561 28.71 -41.13 -55.88
N ASN A 562 29.80 -40.55 -56.39
CA ASN A 562 30.94 -41.30 -56.92
C ASN A 562 32.09 -41.35 -55.91
N LEU A 563 32.15 -42.43 -55.14
CA LEU A 563 33.20 -42.67 -54.15
C LEU A 563 34.36 -43.47 -54.73
N SER A 564 35.59 -43.11 -54.34
CA SER A 564 36.76 -43.94 -54.62
C SER A 564 36.69 -45.28 -53.88
N ALA A 565 37.48 -46.27 -54.31
CA ALA A 565 37.55 -47.57 -53.63
C ALA A 565 38.01 -47.42 -52.16
N GLU A 566 38.90 -46.48 -51.88
CA GLU A 566 39.41 -46.17 -50.55
C GLU A 566 38.32 -45.54 -49.66
N ASP A 567 37.57 -44.56 -50.18
CA ASP A 567 36.43 -43.97 -49.47
C ASP A 567 35.36 -45.01 -49.15
N ARG A 568 35.11 -45.94 -50.08
CA ARG A 568 34.12 -47.01 -49.89
C ARG A 568 34.49 -47.94 -48.73
N GLU A 569 35.75 -48.36 -48.66
CA GLU A 569 36.23 -49.22 -47.57
C GLU A 569 36.27 -48.48 -46.24
N GLY A 570 36.70 -47.21 -46.24
CA GLY A 570 36.69 -46.36 -45.05
C GLY A 570 35.30 -46.16 -44.45
N ILE A 571 34.28 -45.96 -45.29
CA ILE A 571 32.88 -45.82 -44.84
C ILE A 571 32.29 -47.15 -44.38
N ARG A 572 32.56 -48.26 -45.08
CA ARG A 572 32.15 -49.62 -44.66
C ARG A 572 32.69 -50.00 -43.29
N GLY A 573 33.95 -49.67 -42.99
CA GLY A 573 34.54 -49.87 -41.67
C GLY A 573 33.78 -49.11 -40.59
N ARG A 574 33.49 -47.81 -40.81
CA ARG A 574 32.76 -46.97 -39.85
C ARG A 574 31.32 -47.43 -39.59
N LEU A 575 30.62 -47.93 -40.60
CA LEU A 575 29.27 -48.49 -40.44
C LEU A 575 29.29 -49.81 -39.65
N LYS A 576 30.28 -50.68 -39.87
CA LYS A 576 30.42 -51.97 -39.16
C LYS A 576 30.83 -51.84 -37.68
N HIS A 577 31.56 -50.79 -37.32
CA HIS A 577 32.03 -50.58 -35.94
C HIS A 577 31.00 -49.88 -35.03
N ARG A 578 29.92 -49.30 -35.59
CA ARG A 578 28.90 -48.54 -34.82
C ARG A 578 27.50 -49.15 -34.79
N THR A 579 27.23 -50.21 -35.54
CA THR A 579 26.00 -51.00 -35.39
C THR A 579 26.32 -52.31 -34.65
N PRO A 580 25.58 -52.68 -33.57
CA PRO A 580 25.65 -54.05 -33.09
C PRO A 580 25.13 -54.96 -34.20
N ARG A 581 25.88 -56.03 -34.48
CA ARG A 581 25.64 -57.03 -35.52
C ARG A 581 24.15 -57.39 -35.67
N SER A 582 23.48 -56.78 -36.62
CA SER A 582 22.33 -57.33 -37.34
C SER A 582 22.20 -56.56 -38.66
N PHE A 583 21.63 -57.19 -39.67
CA PHE A 583 21.58 -56.78 -41.09
C PHE A 583 22.77 -57.27 -41.93
N GLN A 584 22.72 -58.56 -42.26
CA GLN A 584 23.26 -59.10 -43.52
C GLN A 584 22.37 -58.65 -44.69
N PHE A 585 23.00 -58.55 -45.86
CA PHE A 585 22.49 -58.04 -47.14
C PHE A 585 21.22 -58.71 -47.63
#